data_AF-A0A565CDJ3-F1
#
_entry.id   AF-A0A565CDJ3-F1
#
_cell.length_a   1.000
_cell.length_b   1.000
_cell.length_c   1.000
_cell.angle_alpha   90.00
_cell.angle_beta   90.00
_cell.angle_gamma   90.00
#
_symmetry.space_group_name_H-M   'P 1'
#
loop_
_entity.id
_entity.type
_entity.pdbx_description
1 polymer ?
#
loop_
_entity_poly.entity_id
_entity_poly.type
_entity_poly.pdbx_seq_one_letter_code
_entity_poly.pdbx_strand_id
1 'polypeptide(L)'
;MEEYLQYMKTLRSQMNDVEDHAAKVSVEEQMQITTIKTLEIDLDHALSEIKRLKEETDQKTRTKGEICSRILGNQRKIASMESDSATLAQSLELILQERDSIAAKLAMKRFNYLKTAEEARTKLEEQKGWFVSHIRNETGQQGQKNDSATKENQMELSDSARAKLDQAKQMRSNLMQENSEMKLAIEQVKHKINELKPELMSLDIKILEDEYTALLSDESGEAEYLHSLQCQAEKLKGISYIAKCDCGEEYSVGLD
;
A
#
# COMPACT_ATOMS: atom_id res chain seq x y z
N MET A 1 -87.02 -20.21 -81.39
CA MET A 1 -85.61 -19.80 -81.57
C MET A 1 -85.25 -18.58 -80.73
N GLU A 2 -86.13 -17.58 -80.60
CA GLU A 2 -85.91 -16.37 -79.78
C GLU A 2 -85.55 -16.65 -78.30
N GLU A 3 -86.28 -17.52 -77.62
CA GLU A 3 -86.06 -17.82 -76.19
C GLU A 3 -84.70 -18.48 -75.91
N TYR A 4 -84.27 -19.39 -76.80
CA TYR A 4 -82.94 -20.00 -76.72
C TYR A 4 -81.84 -18.96 -76.90
N LEU A 5 -82.00 -18.04 -77.85
CA LEU A 5 -81.05 -16.95 -78.07
C LEU A 5 -80.99 -16.01 -76.84
N GLN A 6 -82.13 -15.73 -76.23
CA GLN A 6 -82.19 -14.93 -75.00
C GLN A 6 -81.49 -15.63 -73.83
N TYR A 7 -81.70 -16.93 -73.66
CA TYR A 7 -81.00 -17.73 -72.65
C TYR A 7 -79.47 -17.71 -72.85
N MET A 8 -79.00 -17.87 -74.09
CA MET A 8 -77.58 -17.82 -74.41
C MET A 8 -76.94 -16.44 -74.14
N LYS A 9 -77.68 -15.35 -74.39
CA LYS A 9 -77.23 -13.99 -74.05
C LYS A 9 -77.11 -13.81 -72.53
N THR A 10 -78.11 -14.27 -71.76
CA THR A 10 -78.08 -14.21 -70.30
C THR A 10 -76.92 -15.00 -69.73
N LEU A 11 -76.71 -16.24 -70.20
CA LEU A 11 -75.60 -17.08 -69.74
C LEU A 11 -74.24 -16.43 -70.02
N ARG A 12 -74.06 -15.84 -71.21
CA ARG A 12 -72.83 -15.11 -71.55
C ARG A 12 -72.61 -13.91 -70.62
N SER A 13 -73.65 -13.14 -70.32
CA SER A 13 -73.56 -12.02 -69.38
C SER A 13 -73.13 -12.50 -67.99
N GLN A 14 -73.76 -13.55 -67.48
CA GLN A 14 -73.42 -14.12 -66.17
C GLN A 14 -72.00 -14.68 -66.13
N MET A 15 -71.55 -15.31 -67.22
CA MET A 15 -70.19 -15.83 -67.33
C MET A 15 -69.17 -14.68 -67.30
N ASN A 16 -69.43 -13.59 -68.03
CA ASN A 16 -68.59 -12.39 -67.97
C ASN A 16 -68.57 -11.76 -66.57
N ASP A 17 -69.73 -11.66 -65.89
CA ASP A 17 -69.79 -11.10 -64.53
C ASP A 17 -68.97 -11.94 -63.53
N VAL A 18 -68.97 -13.26 -63.69
CA VAL A 18 -68.16 -14.19 -62.87
C VAL A 18 -66.67 -14.05 -63.20
N GLU A 19 -66.31 -13.93 -64.47
CA GLU A 19 -64.91 -13.70 -64.90
C GLU A 19 -64.37 -12.38 -64.35
N ASP A 20 -65.13 -11.29 -64.46
CA ASP A 20 -64.77 -9.97 -63.91
C ASP A 20 -64.62 -10.02 -62.39
N HIS A 21 -65.54 -10.72 -61.70
CA HIS A 21 -65.44 -10.91 -60.26
C HIS A 21 -64.20 -11.72 -59.87
N ALA A 22 -63.92 -12.82 -60.58
CA ALA A 22 -62.74 -13.65 -60.34
C ALA A 22 -61.44 -12.87 -60.57
N ALA A 23 -61.37 -12.04 -61.62
CA ALA A 23 -60.24 -11.17 -61.88
C ALA A 23 -60.02 -10.15 -60.74
N LYS A 24 -61.10 -9.54 -60.24
CA LYS A 24 -61.02 -8.60 -59.12
C LYS A 24 -60.52 -9.28 -57.84
N VAL A 25 -61.09 -10.43 -57.49
CA VAL A 25 -60.68 -11.22 -56.31
C VAL A 25 -59.21 -11.62 -56.43
N SER A 26 -58.77 -12.07 -57.59
CA SER A 26 -57.37 -12.44 -57.82
C SER A 26 -56.39 -11.29 -57.58
N VAL A 27 -56.72 -10.08 -58.05
CA VAL A 27 -55.89 -8.88 -57.81
C VAL A 27 -55.84 -8.54 -56.31
N GLU A 28 -56.98 -8.62 -55.62
CA GLU A 28 -57.06 -8.34 -54.17
C GLU A 28 -56.25 -9.36 -53.36
N GLU A 29 -56.33 -10.65 -53.70
CA GLU A 29 -55.51 -11.71 -53.10
C GLU A 29 -54.02 -11.47 -53.32
N GLN A 30 -53.60 -11.13 -54.54
CA GLN A 30 -52.18 -10.84 -54.82
C GLN A 30 -51.68 -9.60 -54.06
N MET A 31 -52.53 -8.59 -53.89
CA MET A 31 -52.21 -7.41 -53.09
C MET A 31 -52.04 -7.78 -51.60
N GLN A 32 -52.94 -8.61 -51.06
CA GLN A 32 -52.84 -9.11 -49.68
C GLN A 32 -51.58 -9.97 -49.49
N ILE A 33 -51.27 -10.89 -50.41
CA ILE A 33 -50.06 -11.73 -50.34
C ILE A 33 -48.80 -10.86 -50.33
N THR A 34 -48.72 -9.85 -51.20
CA THR A 34 -47.58 -8.91 -51.22
C THR A 34 -47.45 -8.17 -49.91
N THR A 35 -48.57 -7.68 -49.36
CA THR A 35 -48.60 -6.96 -48.09
C THR A 35 -48.13 -7.83 -46.92
N ILE A 36 -48.61 -9.08 -46.85
CA ILE A 36 -48.19 -10.05 -45.82
C ILE A 36 -46.68 -10.28 -45.92
N LYS A 37 -46.15 -10.52 -47.11
CA LYS A 37 -44.70 -10.73 -47.31
C LYS A 37 -43.86 -9.54 -46.86
N THR A 38 -44.30 -8.31 -47.14
CA THR A 38 -43.60 -7.12 -46.66
C THR A 38 -43.61 -7.04 -45.13
N LEU A 39 -44.76 -7.31 -44.50
CA LEU A 39 -44.88 -7.32 -43.04
C LEU A 39 -44.05 -8.43 -42.38
N GLU A 40 -43.93 -9.59 -43.01
CA GLU A 40 -43.06 -10.68 -42.54
C GLU A 40 -41.59 -10.23 -42.52
N ILE A 41 -41.11 -9.57 -43.58
CA ILE A 41 -39.75 -9.02 -43.65
C ILE A 41 -39.52 -7.96 -42.56
N ASP A 42 -40.47 -7.04 -42.38
CA ASP A 42 -40.38 -5.99 -41.36
C ASP A 42 -40.37 -6.59 -39.94
N LEU A 43 -41.15 -7.65 -39.71
CA LEU A 43 -41.18 -8.37 -38.44
C LEU A 43 -39.84 -9.07 -38.15
N ASP A 44 -39.26 -9.74 -39.14
CA ASP A 44 -37.95 -10.39 -39.01
C ASP A 44 -36.84 -9.37 -38.72
N HIS A 45 -36.90 -8.20 -39.36
CA HIS A 45 -36.00 -7.09 -39.06
C HIS A 45 -36.18 -6.58 -37.62
N ALA A 46 -37.43 -6.36 -37.19
CA ALA A 46 -37.73 -5.92 -35.82
C ALA A 46 -37.25 -6.93 -34.77
N LEU A 47 -37.43 -8.24 -35.00
CA LEU A 47 -36.94 -9.29 -34.12
C LEU A 47 -35.41 -9.30 -34.02
N SER A 48 -34.73 -9.11 -35.15
CA SER A 48 -33.26 -9.01 -35.21
C SER A 48 -32.75 -7.81 -34.42
N GLU A 49 -33.40 -6.65 -34.56
CA GLU A 49 -33.06 -5.44 -33.81
C GLU A 49 -33.32 -5.58 -32.31
N ILE A 50 -34.43 -6.20 -31.91
CA ILE A 50 -34.71 -6.50 -30.50
C ILE A 50 -33.62 -7.38 -29.90
N LYS A 51 -33.14 -8.40 -30.64
CA LYS A 51 -32.06 -9.27 -30.19
C LYS A 51 -30.76 -8.49 -30.00
N ARG A 52 -30.38 -7.65 -30.96
CA ARG A 52 -29.19 -6.79 -30.89
C ARG A 52 -29.25 -5.85 -29.68
N LEU A 53 -30.39 -5.17 -29.48
CA LEU A 53 -30.58 -4.24 -28.35
C LEU A 53 -30.51 -4.93 -26.99
N LYS A 54 -31.01 -6.17 -26.89
CA LYS A 54 -30.88 -6.98 -25.68
C LYS A 54 -29.41 -7.28 -25.37
N GLU A 55 -28.65 -7.74 -26.36
CA GLU A 55 -27.22 -8.03 -26.22
C GLU A 55 -26.42 -6.78 -25.81
N GLU A 56 -26.71 -5.63 -26.42
CA GLU A 56 -26.11 -4.34 -26.06
C GLU A 56 -26.45 -3.90 -24.62
N THR A 57 -27.70 -4.10 -24.20
CA THR A 57 -28.14 -3.79 -22.84
C THR A 57 -27.45 -4.69 -21.81
N ASP A 58 -27.30 -5.98 -22.10
CA ASP A 58 -26.59 -6.93 -21.24
C ASP A 58 -25.11 -6.58 -21.13
N GLN A 59 -24.47 -6.18 -22.25
CA GLN A 59 -23.08 -5.73 -22.25
C GLN A 59 -22.90 -4.42 -21.47
N LYS A 60 -23.81 -3.46 -21.64
CA LYS A 60 -23.80 -2.21 -20.88
C LYS A 60 -24.00 -2.44 -19.39
N THR A 61 -24.83 -3.42 -19.02
CA THR A 61 -25.06 -3.79 -17.62
C THR A 61 -23.82 -4.43 -17.00
N ARG A 62 -23.13 -5.31 -17.73
CA ARG A 62 -21.84 -5.90 -17.30
C ARG A 62 -20.76 -4.84 -17.07
N THR A 63 -20.53 -3.98 -18.07
CA THR A 63 -19.53 -2.89 -17.97
C THR A 63 -19.85 -1.91 -16.83
N LYS A 64 -21.14 -1.58 -16.62
CA LYS A 64 -21.56 -0.80 -15.44
C LYS A 64 -21.18 -1.48 -14.13
N GLY A 65 -21.37 -2.80 -14.02
CA GLY A 65 -20.96 -3.59 -12.87
C GLY A 65 -19.45 -3.49 -12.59
N GLU A 66 -18.62 -3.65 -13.61
CA GLU A 66 -17.15 -3.52 -13.51
C GLU A 66 -16.72 -2.12 -13.05
N ILE A 67 -17.34 -1.08 -13.60
CA ILE A 67 -17.09 0.32 -13.20
C ILE A 67 -17.45 0.52 -11.72
N CYS A 68 -18.60 0.04 -11.27
CA CYS A 68 -19.02 0.14 -9.87
C CYS A 68 -18.02 -0.57 -8.93
N SER A 69 -17.55 -1.76 -9.30
CA SER A 69 -16.54 -2.49 -8.52
C SER A 69 -15.23 -1.71 -8.41
N ARG A 70 -14.79 -1.07 -9.50
CA ARG A 70 -13.58 -0.22 -9.50
C ARG A 70 -13.75 1.03 -8.63
N ILE A 71 -14.92 1.67 -8.69
CA ILE A 71 -15.24 2.83 -7.83
C ILE A 71 -15.20 2.44 -6.35
N LEU A 72 -15.83 1.32 -5.98
CA LEU A 72 -15.82 0.83 -4.60
C LEU A 72 -14.41 0.45 -4.12
N GLY A 73 -13.59 -0.12 -5.00
CA GLY A 73 -12.17 -0.38 -4.70
C GLY A 73 -11.39 0.90 -4.41
N ASN A 74 -11.56 1.92 -5.26
CA ASN A 74 -10.90 3.22 -5.08
C ASN A 74 -11.36 3.94 -3.81
N GLN A 75 -12.65 3.88 -3.47
CA GLN A 75 -13.17 4.46 -2.23
C GLN A 75 -12.57 3.81 -0.98
N ARG A 76 -12.41 2.48 -0.97
CA ARG A 76 -11.71 1.77 0.12
C ARG A 76 -10.25 2.22 0.24
N LYS A 77 -9.55 2.37 -0.88
CA LYS A 77 -8.16 2.85 -0.89
C LYS A 77 -8.04 4.28 -0.37
N ILE A 78 -8.95 5.17 -0.77
CA ILE A 78 -9.00 6.55 -0.26
C ILE A 78 -9.21 6.57 1.26
N ALA A 79 -10.19 5.81 1.77
CA ALA A 79 -10.46 5.75 3.20
C ALA A 79 -9.25 5.22 4.00
N SER A 80 -8.53 4.23 3.47
CA SER A 80 -7.27 3.76 4.07
C SER A 80 -6.21 4.86 4.12
N MET A 81 -6.00 5.56 3.00
CA MET A 81 -5.01 6.65 2.92
C MET A 81 -5.36 7.83 3.84
N GLU A 82 -6.65 8.15 4.00
CA GLU A 82 -7.11 9.17 4.94
C GLU A 82 -6.83 8.79 6.39
N SER A 83 -7.02 7.51 6.76
CA SER A 83 -6.67 6.98 8.08
C SER A 83 -5.17 7.04 8.34
N ASP A 84 -4.35 6.62 7.37
CA ASP A 84 -2.88 6.67 7.48
C ASP A 84 -2.40 8.12 7.60
N SER A 85 -2.99 9.04 6.82
CA SER A 85 -2.69 10.48 6.89
C SER A 85 -3.02 11.09 8.26
N ALA A 86 -4.16 10.73 8.84
CA ALA A 86 -4.54 11.18 10.19
C ALA A 86 -3.56 10.66 11.26
N THR A 87 -3.16 9.40 11.14
CA THR A 87 -2.17 8.77 12.04
C THR A 87 -0.80 9.45 11.94
N LEU A 88 -0.37 9.77 10.73
CA LEU A 88 0.89 10.48 10.49
C LEU A 88 0.83 11.91 11.05
N ALA A 89 -0.28 12.62 10.86
CA ALA A 89 -0.48 13.96 11.42
C ALA A 89 -0.40 13.94 12.96
N GLN A 90 -1.05 12.96 13.60
CA GLN A 90 -0.96 12.79 15.05
C GLN A 90 0.46 12.49 15.52
N SER A 91 1.18 11.62 14.80
CA SER A 91 2.57 11.29 15.12
C SER A 91 3.50 12.51 15.00
N LEU A 92 3.29 13.34 13.99
CA LEU A 92 4.04 14.58 13.81
C LEU A 92 3.80 15.56 14.96
N GLU A 93 2.55 15.73 15.40
CA GLU A 93 2.20 16.59 16.53
C GLU A 93 2.94 16.16 17.81
N LEU A 94 2.97 14.86 18.09
CA LEU A 94 3.70 14.32 19.24
C LEU A 94 5.21 14.58 19.15
N ILE A 95 5.82 14.37 17.98
CA ILE A 95 7.25 14.65 17.75
C ILE A 95 7.56 16.14 17.96
N LEU A 96 6.70 17.03 17.46
CA LEU A 96 6.86 18.47 17.63
C LEU A 96 6.76 18.86 19.12
N GLN A 97 5.81 18.28 19.86
CA GLN A 97 5.67 18.49 21.30
C GLN A 97 6.91 18.00 22.09
N GLU A 98 7.44 16.81 21.76
CA GLU A 98 8.65 16.29 22.38
C GLU A 98 9.88 17.16 22.09
N ARG A 99 10.03 17.62 20.84
CA ARG A 99 11.08 18.56 20.44
C ARG A 99 11.04 19.81 21.30
N ASP A 100 9.86 20.41 21.49
CA ASP A 100 9.71 21.64 22.26
C ASP A 100 10.01 21.42 23.76
N SER A 101 9.59 20.27 24.31
CA SER A 101 9.94 19.85 25.67
C SER A 101 11.46 19.71 25.87
N ILE A 102 12.15 19.06 24.91
CA ILE A 102 13.61 18.89 24.94
C ILE A 102 14.30 20.25 24.79
N ALA A 103 13.85 21.11 23.89
CA ALA A 103 14.39 22.44 23.69
C ALA A 103 14.31 23.29 24.97
N ALA A 104 13.17 23.26 25.67
CA ALA A 104 12.99 23.94 26.95
C ALA A 104 13.94 23.39 28.04
N LYS A 105 14.06 22.06 28.16
CA LYS A 105 14.99 21.42 29.10
C LYS A 105 16.45 21.81 28.81
N LEU A 106 16.83 21.86 27.53
CA LEU A 106 18.17 22.26 27.11
C LEU A 106 18.46 23.73 27.42
N ALA A 107 17.49 24.62 27.18
CA ALA A 107 17.60 26.04 27.53
C ALA A 107 17.79 26.24 29.04
N MET A 108 16.99 25.55 29.87
CA MET A 108 17.13 25.58 31.33
C MET A 108 18.52 25.08 31.77
N LYS A 109 19.00 23.97 31.19
CA LYS A 109 20.32 23.42 31.50
C LYS A 109 21.45 24.39 31.15
N ARG A 110 21.35 25.07 29.99
CA ARG A 110 22.30 26.13 29.58
C ARG A 110 22.29 27.30 30.55
N PHE A 111 21.11 27.75 30.97
CA PHE A 111 20.97 28.81 31.96
C PHE A 111 21.64 28.45 33.30
N ASN A 112 21.42 27.24 33.80
CA ASN A 112 22.03 26.76 35.04
C ASN A 112 23.56 26.72 34.96
N TYR A 113 24.13 26.20 33.86
CA TYR A 113 25.58 26.20 33.66
C TYR A 113 26.17 27.60 33.60
N LEU A 114 25.49 28.54 32.92
CA LEU A 114 25.91 29.94 32.86
C LEU A 114 25.96 30.55 34.27
N LYS A 115 24.90 30.34 35.06
CA LYS A 115 24.82 30.81 36.45
C LYS A 115 25.95 30.22 37.31
N THR A 116 26.18 28.90 37.25
CA THR A 116 27.27 28.27 38.01
C THR A 116 28.66 28.78 37.58
N ALA A 117 28.86 29.02 36.28
CA ALA A 117 30.11 29.60 35.79
C ALA A 117 30.32 31.03 36.29
N GLU A 118 29.27 31.85 36.31
CA GLU A 118 29.32 33.20 36.88
C GLU A 118 29.62 33.18 38.39
N GLU A 119 28.94 32.32 39.16
CA GLU A 119 29.19 32.14 40.60
C GLU A 119 30.62 31.67 40.89
N ALA A 120 31.17 30.76 40.07
CA ALA A 120 32.55 30.32 40.19
C ALA A 120 33.52 31.47 39.90
N ARG A 121 33.22 32.31 38.89
CA ARG A 121 34.02 33.48 38.55
C ARG A 121 34.00 34.52 39.67
N THR A 122 32.84 34.83 40.26
CA THR A 122 32.75 35.81 41.35
C THR A 122 33.53 35.34 42.59
N LYS A 123 33.38 34.06 42.98
CA LYS A 123 34.15 33.48 44.10
C LYS A 123 35.66 33.53 43.86
N LEU A 124 36.11 33.31 42.62
CA LEU A 124 37.53 33.40 42.30
C LEU A 124 38.06 34.84 42.43
N GLU A 125 37.30 35.83 41.96
CA GLU A 125 37.68 37.24 42.11
C GLU A 125 37.62 37.71 43.57
N GLU A 126 36.67 37.23 44.36
CA GLU A 126 36.64 37.44 45.82
C GLU A 126 37.89 36.85 46.50
N GLN A 127 38.28 35.61 46.17
CA GLN A 127 39.50 35.00 46.68
C GLN A 127 40.76 35.76 46.28
N LYS A 128 40.86 36.22 45.02
CA LYS A 128 41.96 37.09 44.59
C LYS A 128 42.01 38.38 45.39
N GLY A 129 40.86 39.05 45.57
CA GLY A 129 40.75 40.27 46.36
C GLY A 129 41.19 40.07 47.80
N TRP A 130 40.74 38.97 48.43
CA TRP A 130 41.18 38.57 49.76
C TRP A 130 42.70 38.36 49.82
N PHE A 131 43.27 37.59 48.88
CA PHE A 131 44.72 37.32 48.83
C PHE A 131 45.55 38.61 48.66
N VAL A 132 45.13 39.51 47.76
CA VAL A 132 45.79 40.81 47.56
C VAL A 132 45.71 41.67 48.83
N SER A 133 44.57 41.68 49.52
CA SER A 133 44.41 42.41 50.80
C SER A 133 45.24 41.81 51.93
N HIS A 134 45.35 40.48 51.98
CA HIS A 134 46.11 39.75 52.98
C HIS A 134 47.61 39.99 52.82
N ILE A 135 48.15 39.85 51.60
CA ILE A 135 49.54 40.21 51.27
C ILE A 135 49.85 41.67 51.61
N ARG A 136 48.94 42.61 51.30
CA ARG A 136 49.11 44.03 51.61
C ARG A 136 49.15 44.30 53.13
N ASN A 137 48.39 43.55 53.92
CA ASN A 137 48.38 43.67 55.38
C ASN A 137 49.58 42.98 56.04
N GLU A 138 50.08 41.87 55.47
CA GLU A 138 51.26 41.16 55.97
C GLU A 138 52.59 41.84 55.59
N THR A 139 52.62 42.64 54.52
CA THR A 139 53.80 43.47 54.19
C THR A 139 53.95 44.69 55.12
N GLY A 140 52.99 44.91 56.03
CA GLY A 140 53.03 45.97 57.04
C GLY A 140 53.52 45.56 58.43
N GLN A 141 53.48 44.27 58.80
CA GLN A 141 53.97 43.79 60.10
C GLN A 141 54.51 42.36 59.99
N GLN A 142 55.84 42.28 60.04
CA GLN A 142 56.60 41.07 60.22
C GLN A 142 56.36 40.51 61.64
N GLY A 143 55.87 39.28 61.73
CA GLY A 143 55.66 38.59 63.00
C GLY A 143 55.49 37.09 62.82
N GLN A 144 56.61 36.36 62.96
CA GLN A 144 56.72 34.90 62.94
C GLN A 144 55.66 34.19 63.81
N LYS A 145 55.02 33.13 63.29
CA LYS A 145 54.92 31.80 63.96
C LYS A 145 54.18 30.74 63.13
N ASN A 146 54.75 29.53 63.19
CA ASN A 146 54.22 28.21 62.85
C ASN A 146 54.03 27.86 61.38
N ASP A 147 55.16 27.49 60.76
CA ASP A 147 55.34 27.31 59.32
C ASP A 147 55.36 25.83 58.86
N SER A 148 54.95 24.87 59.71
CA SER A 148 54.96 23.43 59.40
C SER A 148 53.56 22.82 59.21
N ALA A 149 52.62 23.05 60.13
CA ALA A 149 51.27 22.46 60.06
C ALA A 149 50.38 23.08 58.96
N THR A 150 50.62 24.34 58.60
CA THR A 150 49.84 25.06 57.58
C THR A 150 50.25 24.68 56.16
N LYS A 151 51.54 24.39 55.94
CA LYS A 151 52.06 23.92 54.63
C LYS A 151 51.60 22.52 54.29
N GLU A 152 51.47 21.63 55.28
CA GLU A 152 51.05 20.24 55.09
C GLU A 152 49.58 20.15 54.63
N ASN A 153 48.67 20.89 55.27
CA ASN A 153 47.26 21.02 54.83
C ASN A 153 47.10 21.71 53.47
N GLN A 154 47.93 22.71 53.15
CA GLN A 154 47.92 23.37 51.84
C GLN A 154 48.45 22.46 50.72
N MET A 155 49.44 21.64 51.04
CA MET A 155 50.02 20.66 50.13
C MET A 155 49.02 19.53 49.84
N GLU A 156 48.33 19.01 50.85
CA GLU A 156 47.25 18.03 50.67
C GLU A 156 46.07 18.59 49.84
N LEU A 157 45.66 19.84 50.08
CA LEU A 157 44.61 20.48 49.28
C LEU A 157 45.05 20.70 47.82
N SER A 158 46.30 21.09 47.61
CA SER A 158 46.90 21.24 46.27
C SER A 158 46.98 19.90 45.54
N ASP A 159 47.41 18.84 46.23
CA ASP A 159 47.53 17.50 45.64
C ASP A 159 46.15 16.88 45.36
N SER A 160 45.16 17.12 46.23
CA SER A 160 43.76 16.74 46.00
C SER A 160 43.15 17.47 44.80
N ALA A 161 43.41 18.78 44.66
CA ALA A 161 42.95 19.57 43.51
C ALA A 161 43.61 19.11 42.20
N ARG A 162 44.91 18.77 42.26
CA ARG A 162 45.65 18.23 41.11
C ARG A 162 45.10 16.87 40.68
N ALA A 163 44.82 15.98 41.64
CA ALA A 163 44.20 14.68 41.36
C ALA A 163 42.81 14.81 40.71
N LYS A 164 41.95 15.73 41.20
CA LYS A 164 40.64 16.00 40.59
C LYS A 164 40.75 16.59 39.19
N LEU A 165 41.73 17.47 38.96
CA LEU A 165 42.01 18.04 37.64
C LEU A 165 42.47 16.96 36.64
N ASP A 166 43.35 16.05 37.08
CA ASP A 166 43.83 14.96 36.23
C ASP A 166 42.73 13.93 35.94
N GLN A 167 41.86 13.65 36.91
CA GLN A 167 40.65 12.85 36.69
C GLN A 167 39.70 13.50 35.67
N ALA A 168 39.51 14.82 35.72
CA ALA A 168 38.71 15.57 34.76
C ALA A 168 39.33 15.56 33.35
N LYS A 169 40.66 15.66 33.23
CA LYS A 169 41.36 15.53 31.95
C LYS A 169 41.21 14.13 31.36
N GLN A 170 41.28 13.09 32.19
CA GLN A 170 41.10 11.71 31.77
C GLN A 170 39.67 11.46 31.27
N MET A 171 38.64 11.89 32.01
CA MET A 171 37.25 11.81 31.55
C MET A 171 37.03 12.56 30.23
N ARG A 172 37.64 13.74 30.06
CA ARG A 172 37.57 14.49 28.80
C ARG A 172 38.19 13.72 27.64
N SER A 173 39.32 13.05 27.86
CA SER A 173 39.98 12.23 26.84
C SER A 173 39.10 11.04 26.43
N ASN A 174 38.48 10.36 27.40
CA ASN A 174 37.58 9.23 27.13
C ASN A 174 36.35 9.67 26.32
N LEU A 175 35.70 10.77 26.72
CA LEU A 175 34.55 11.31 25.99
C LEU A 175 34.91 11.77 24.57
N MET A 176 36.12 12.33 24.36
CA MET A 176 36.61 12.69 23.03
C MET A 176 36.79 11.45 22.15
N GLN A 177 37.29 10.36 22.73
CA GLN A 177 37.47 9.10 22.02
C GLN A 177 36.12 8.46 21.66
N GLU A 178 35.19 8.33 22.62
CA GLU A 178 33.82 7.82 22.34
C GLU A 178 33.11 8.65 21.26
N ASN A 179 33.25 9.99 21.28
CA ASN A 179 32.69 10.84 20.22
C ASN A 179 33.29 10.55 18.84
N SER A 180 34.60 10.28 18.78
CA SER A 180 35.27 9.95 17.53
C SER A 180 34.80 8.60 16.97
N GLU A 181 34.58 7.61 17.84
CA GLU A 181 34.06 6.29 17.48
C GLU A 181 32.60 6.37 17.03
N MET A 182 31.76 7.14 17.73
CA MET A 182 30.37 7.39 17.35
C MET A 182 30.28 8.06 15.98
N LYS A 183 31.16 9.03 15.70
CA LYS A 183 31.20 9.72 14.41
C LYS A 183 31.57 8.76 13.27
N LEU A 184 32.53 7.86 13.50
CA LEU A 184 32.88 6.80 12.55
C LEU A 184 31.70 5.84 12.31
N ALA A 185 31.00 5.43 13.36
CA ALA A 185 29.83 4.56 13.25
C ALA A 185 28.69 5.21 12.44
N ILE A 186 28.44 6.50 12.67
CA ILE A 186 27.43 7.27 11.91
C ILE A 186 27.80 7.31 10.42
N GLU A 187 29.05 7.61 10.08
CA GLU A 187 29.48 7.64 8.67
C GLU A 187 29.41 6.26 8.01
N GLN A 188 29.73 5.18 8.74
CA GLN A 188 29.54 3.82 8.23
C GLN A 188 28.07 3.50 7.94
N VAL A 189 27.15 3.88 8.83
CA VAL A 189 25.71 3.68 8.61
C VAL A 189 25.22 4.50 7.42
N LYS A 190 25.68 5.75 7.30
CA LYS A 190 25.34 6.63 6.18
C LYS A 190 25.84 6.09 4.84
N HIS A 191 27.05 5.53 4.79
CA HIS A 191 27.57 4.85 3.60
C HIS A 191 26.70 3.66 3.22
N LYS A 192 26.33 2.81 4.18
CA LYS A 192 25.45 1.65 3.95
C LYS A 192 24.06 2.05 3.45
N ILE A 193 23.50 3.13 3.98
CA ILE A 193 22.24 3.73 3.51
C ILE A 193 22.37 4.13 2.03
N ASN A 194 23.50 4.72 1.63
CA ASN A 194 23.73 5.12 0.24
C ASN A 194 24.04 3.95 -0.71
N GLU A 195 24.47 2.79 -0.20
CA GLU A 195 24.67 1.56 -0.98
C GLU A 195 23.35 0.82 -1.27
N LEU A 196 22.29 1.12 -0.53
CA LEU A 196 20.97 0.55 -0.80
C LEU A 196 20.41 1.13 -2.09
N LYS A 197 19.81 0.26 -2.90
CA LYS A 197 19.17 0.63 -4.16
C LYS A 197 18.07 1.69 -3.91
N PRO A 198 18.00 2.78 -4.69
CA PRO A 198 16.99 3.82 -4.54
C PRO A 198 15.55 3.27 -4.57
N GLU A 199 15.34 2.21 -5.36
CA GLU A 199 14.05 1.55 -5.51
C GLU A 199 13.58 0.92 -4.20
N LEU A 200 14.51 0.33 -3.42
CA LEU A 200 14.23 -0.25 -2.10
C LEU A 200 13.96 0.82 -1.04
N MET A 201 14.54 2.01 -1.17
CA MET A 201 14.25 3.14 -0.27
C MET A 201 12.92 3.83 -0.55
N SER A 202 12.42 3.71 -1.79
CA SER A 202 11.15 4.31 -2.21
C SER A 202 9.93 3.42 -1.95
N LEU A 203 10.16 2.15 -1.61
CA LEU A 203 9.11 1.15 -1.45
C LEU A 203 8.59 1.17 0.00
N ASP A 204 7.28 1.32 0.17
CA ASP A 204 6.64 1.31 1.49
C ASP A 204 6.78 -0.08 2.12
N ILE A 205 7.23 -0.13 3.38
CA ILE A 205 7.38 -1.38 4.15
C ILE A 205 6.08 -2.17 4.17
N LYS A 206 4.93 -1.49 4.24
CA LYS A 206 3.61 -2.11 4.26
C LYS A 206 3.30 -2.81 2.94
N ILE A 207 3.69 -2.22 1.80
CA ILE A 207 3.55 -2.86 0.48
C ILE A 207 4.42 -4.12 0.42
N LEU A 208 5.63 -4.08 0.98
CA LEU A 208 6.53 -5.23 0.99
C LEU A 208 5.99 -6.36 1.89
N GLU A 209 5.42 -6.03 3.05
CA GLU A 209 4.76 -6.97 3.96
C GLU A 209 3.51 -7.60 3.33
N ASP A 210 2.70 -6.81 2.61
CA ASP A 210 1.52 -7.28 1.89
C ASP A 210 1.91 -8.25 0.75
N GLU A 211 2.91 -7.91 -0.07
CA GLU A 211 3.42 -8.76 -1.15
C GLU A 211 4.03 -10.05 -0.60
N TYR A 212 4.78 -9.97 0.51
CA TYR A 212 5.33 -11.15 1.19
C TYR A 212 4.22 -12.08 1.71
N THR A 213 3.15 -11.51 2.27
CA THR A 213 1.99 -12.28 2.74
C THR A 213 1.21 -12.91 1.58
N ALA A 214 1.09 -12.21 0.46
CA ALA A 214 0.48 -12.74 -0.76
C ALA A 214 1.28 -13.94 -1.31
N LEU A 215 2.61 -13.82 -1.38
CA LEU A 215 3.51 -14.90 -1.78
C LEU A 215 3.40 -16.13 -0.89
N LEU A 216 3.36 -15.96 0.43
CA LEU A 216 3.16 -17.08 1.36
C LEU A 216 1.81 -17.76 1.18
N SER A 217 0.78 -16.99 0.80
CA SER A 217 -0.56 -17.54 0.55
C SER A 217 -0.60 -18.33 -0.76
N ASP A 218 0.07 -17.83 -1.80
CA ASP A 218 0.19 -18.54 -3.08
C ASP A 218 0.98 -19.85 -2.92
N GLU A 219 2.07 -19.86 -2.13
CA GLU A 219 2.83 -21.08 -1.81
C GLU A 219 1.96 -22.15 -1.14
N SER A 220 1.07 -21.73 -0.22
CA SER A 220 0.09 -22.64 0.40
C SER A 220 -0.90 -23.19 -0.62
N GLY A 221 -1.39 -22.35 -1.54
CA GLY A 221 -2.31 -22.76 -2.60
C GLY A 221 -1.66 -23.73 -3.60
N GLU A 222 -0.40 -23.49 -3.97
CA GLU A 222 0.38 -24.38 -4.83
C GLU A 222 0.61 -25.75 -4.17
N ALA A 223 0.91 -25.77 -2.86
CA ALA A 223 1.06 -27.01 -2.10
C ALA A 223 -0.26 -27.82 -2.03
N GLU A 224 -1.39 -27.15 -1.81
CA GLU A 224 -2.71 -27.77 -1.82
C GLU A 224 -3.09 -28.33 -3.20
N TYR A 225 -2.78 -27.60 -4.27
CA TYR A 225 -3.01 -28.06 -5.64
C TYR A 225 -2.14 -29.28 -5.99
N LEU A 226 -0.85 -29.25 -5.64
CA LEU A 226 0.05 -30.40 -5.77
C LEU A 226 -0.46 -31.62 -5.01
N HIS A 227 -0.94 -31.42 -3.78
CA HIS A 227 -1.50 -32.50 -2.98
C HIS A 227 -2.78 -33.09 -3.62
N SER A 228 -3.66 -32.24 -4.15
CA SER A 228 -4.86 -32.67 -4.90
C SER A 228 -4.50 -33.50 -6.13
N LEU A 229 -3.52 -33.06 -6.92
CA LEU A 229 -3.02 -33.81 -8.07
C LEU A 229 -2.45 -35.17 -7.66
N GLN A 230 -1.70 -35.23 -6.56
CA GLN A 230 -1.16 -36.47 -6.03
C GLN A 230 -2.28 -37.44 -5.60
N CYS A 231 -3.32 -36.95 -4.92
CA CYS A 231 -4.50 -37.76 -4.57
C CYS A 231 -5.27 -38.24 -5.82
N GLN A 232 -5.35 -37.43 -6.89
CA GLN A 232 -5.95 -37.85 -8.16
C GLN A 232 -5.10 -38.93 -8.85
N ALA A 233 -3.78 -38.79 -8.85
CA ALA A 233 -2.87 -39.79 -9.39
C ALA A 233 -2.99 -41.14 -8.65
N GLU A 234 -3.11 -41.13 -7.33
CA GLU A 234 -3.36 -42.35 -6.54
C GLU A 234 -4.69 -43.03 -6.88
N LYS A 235 -5.77 -42.25 -7.11
CA LYS A 235 -7.05 -42.81 -7.57
C LYS A 235 -6.93 -43.49 -8.93
N LEU A 236 -6.13 -42.92 -9.83
CA LEU A 236 -5.89 -43.50 -11.16
C LEU A 236 -5.05 -44.78 -11.10
N LYS A 237 -4.08 -44.88 -10.17
CA LYS A 237 -3.33 -46.13 -9.91
C LYS A 237 -4.23 -47.29 -9.42
N GLY A 238 -5.37 -46.97 -8.79
CA GLY A 238 -6.36 -47.96 -8.37
C GLY A 238 -7.28 -48.49 -9.49
N ILE A 239 -7.25 -47.88 -10.68
CA ILE A 239 -8.09 -48.30 -11.81
C ILE A 239 -7.31 -49.31 -12.66
N SER A 240 -7.63 -50.59 -12.45
CA SER A 240 -7.20 -51.71 -13.28
C SER A 240 -8.45 -52.36 -13.87
N TYR A 241 -8.45 -52.59 -15.18
CA TYR A 241 -9.51 -53.34 -15.84
C TYR A 241 -8.93 -54.27 -16.90
N ILE A 242 -9.67 -55.35 -17.16
CA ILE A 242 -9.28 -56.35 -18.15
C ILE A 242 -9.95 -56.00 -19.49
N ALA A 243 -9.14 -55.71 -20.50
CA ALA A 243 -9.58 -55.52 -21.86
C ALA A 243 -9.57 -56.86 -22.60
N LYS A 244 -10.69 -57.22 -23.23
CA LYS A 244 -10.79 -58.39 -24.11
C LYS A 244 -10.57 -57.97 -25.55
N CYS A 245 -9.62 -58.60 -26.22
CA CYS A 245 -9.40 -58.43 -27.65
C CYS A 245 -10.34 -59.35 -28.43
N ASP A 246 -10.69 -58.96 -29.66
CA ASP A 246 -11.54 -59.73 -30.57
C ASP A 246 -10.92 -61.09 -30.97
N CYS A 247 -9.62 -61.30 -30.70
CA CYS A 247 -8.96 -62.61 -30.82
C CYS A 247 -9.23 -63.56 -29.64
N GLY A 248 -9.91 -63.10 -28.59
CA GLY A 248 -10.25 -63.88 -27.38
C GLY A 248 -9.24 -63.77 -26.23
N GLU A 249 -8.12 -63.07 -26.41
CA GLU A 249 -7.14 -62.84 -25.34
C GLU A 249 -7.56 -61.69 -24.41
N GLU A 250 -7.25 -61.86 -23.12
CA GLU A 250 -7.51 -60.89 -22.05
C GLU A 250 -6.20 -60.19 -21.63
N TYR A 251 -6.21 -58.87 -21.64
CA TYR A 251 -5.08 -58.04 -21.22
C TYR A 251 -5.46 -57.18 -20.01
N SER A 252 -4.66 -57.24 -18.96
CA SER A 252 -4.80 -56.33 -17.80
C SER A 252 -4.25 -54.97 -18.18
N VAL A 253 -5.12 -53.95 -18.22
CA VAL A 253 -4.75 -52.56 -18.46
C VAL A 253 -4.83 -51.81 -17.14
N GLY A 254 -3.67 -51.39 -16.65
CA GLY A 254 -3.52 -50.55 -15.47
C GLY A 254 -2.33 -49.60 -15.66
N LEU A 255 -2.29 -48.54 -14.86
CA LEU A 255 -1.13 -47.65 -14.77
C LEU A 255 -0.30 -48.09 -13.55
N ASP A 256 0.94 -48.57 -13.76
CA ASP A 256 1.86 -48.93 -12.67
C ASP A 256 2.21 -47.73 -11.74
#